data_AF-A0A972AKW2-F1
#
_entry.id   AF-A0A972AKW2-F1
#
_cell.length_a   1.000
_cell.length_b   1.000
_cell.length_c   1.000
_cell.angle_alpha   90.00
_cell.angle_beta   90.00
_cell.angle_gamma   90.00
#
_symmetry.space_group_name_H-M   'P 1'
#
loop_
_entity.id
_entity.type
_entity.pdbx_description
1 polymer ?
#
loop_
_entity_poly.entity_id
_entity_poly.type
_entity_poly.pdbx_seq_one_letter_code
_entity_poly.pdbx_strand_id
1 'polypeptide(L)' 'MKEKVSFFHLRGGFNYKKLNPIDRVLMYILKRKIERKNPDERTDDEKGMLACYKHPADWTNKKSINPIIECIKSEIQG' A
#
# COMPACT_ATOMS: atom_id res chain seq x y z
N MET A 1 17.96 12.37 24.10
CA MET A 1 16.52 12.23 23.82
C MET A 1 16.36 12.22 22.32
N LYS A 2 15.81 11.15 21.72
CA LYS A 2 15.58 11.14 20.26
C LYS A 2 14.43 12.11 19.95
N GLU A 3 14.65 13.00 19.00
CA GLU A 3 13.62 13.91 18.47
C GLU A 3 12.38 13.10 18.03
N LYS A 4 11.19 13.70 18.21
CA LYS A 4 9.91 13.08 17.81
C LYS A 4 9.89 12.97 16.28
N VAL A 5 10.11 11.77 15.75
CA VAL A 5 9.97 11.50 14.31
C VAL A 5 8.49 11.32 13.99
N SER A 6 7.92 12.22 13.19
CA SER A 6 6.55 12.10 12.68
C SER A 6 6.48 11.06 11.56
N PHE A 7 5.63 10.04 11.72
CA PHE A 7 5.41 9.01 10.71
C PHE A 7 4.09 9.23 9.99
N PHE A 8 4.15 9.27 8.65
CA PHE A 8 2.97 9.41 7.79
C PHE A 8 2.89 8.22 6.84
N HIS A 9 1.75 7.53 6.81
CA HIS A 9 1.50 6.43 5.90
C HIS A 9 0.58 6.89 4.76
N LEU A 10 1.15 7.03 3.57
CA LEU A 10 0.42 7.37 2.35
C LEU A 10 0.15 6.10 1.56
N ARG A 11 -1.08 5.58 1.66
CA ARG A 11 -1.48 4.38 0.91
C ARG A 11 -1.61 4.72 -0.57
N GLY A 12 -0.79 4.08 -1.41
CA GLY A 12 -0.87 4.20 -2.87
C GLY A 12 -2.00 3.36 -3.46
N GLY A 13 -2.08 3.31 -4.79
CA GLY A 13 -2.96 2.39 -5.53
C GLY A 13 -2.21 1.17 -6.08
N PHE A 14 -2.92 0.07 -6.28
CA PHE A 14 -2.42 -1.11 -6.99
C PHE A 14 -3.28 -1.42 -8.20
N ASN A 15 -2.66 -1.47 -9.38
CA ASN A 15 -3.34 -1.82 -10.62
C ASN A 15 -2.53 -2.82 -11.44
N TYR A 16 -2.93 -4.09 -11.39
CA TYR A 16 -2.28 -5.17 -12.13
C TYR A 16 -2.23 -4.94 -13.65
N LYS A 17 -3.26 -4.29 -14.23
CA LYS A 17 -3.33 -4.01 -15.67
C LYS A 17 -2.38 -2.91 -16.13
N LYS A 18 -1.87 -2.08 -15.21
CA LYS A 18 -0.91 -1.00 -15.52
C LYS A 18 0.55 -1.41 -15.30
N LEU A 19 0.82 -2.62 -14.80
CA LEU A 19 2.17 -3.12 -14.57
C LEU A 19 2.89 -3.47 -15.89
N ASN A 20 4.22 -3.39 -15.89
CA ASN A 20 5.05 -3.88 -17.00
C ASN A 20 5.01 -5.41 -17.09
N PRO A 21 5.33 -6.02 -18.24
CA PRO A 21 5.28 -7.47 -18.41
C PRO A 21 6.10 -8.26 -17.37
N ILE A 22 7.30 -7.76 -17.03
CA ILE A 22 8.17 -8.38 -16.03
C ILE A 22 7.52 -8.35 -14.64
N ASP A 23 7.02 -7.18 -14.22
CA ASP A 23 6.34 -7.01 -12.94
C ASP A 23 5.07 -7.85 -12.84
N ARG A 24 4.33 -8.01 -13.96
CA ARG A 24 3.16 -8.89 -14.02
C ARG A 24 3.51 -10.35 -13.77
N VAL A 25 4.63 -10.83 -14.30
CA VAL A 25 5.12 -12.19 -14.06
C VAL A 25 5.48 -12.38 -12.60
N LEU A 26 6.21 -11.42 -12.01
CA LEU A 26 6.56 -11.46 -10.58
C LEU A 26 5.30 -11.51 -9.69
N MET A 27 4.34 -10.63 -9.96
CA MET A 27 3.07 -10.57 -9.25
C MET A 27 2.23 -11.84 -9.49
N TYR A 28 2.27 -12.43 -10.68
CA TYR A 28 1.62 -13.71 -10.95
C TYR A 28 2.20 -14.85 -10.10
N ILE A 29 3.53 -14.90 -9.94
CA ILE A 29 4.19 -15.88 -9.06
C ILE A 29 3.74 -15.67 -7.61
N LEU A 30 3.72 -14.42 -7.13
CA LEU A 30 3.24 -14.08 -5.80
C LEU A 30 1.79 -14.53 -5.58
N LYS A 31 0.90 -14.23 -6.54
CA LYS A 31 -0.50 -14.66 -6.52
C LYS A 31 -0.60 -16.18 -6.37
N ARG A 32 0.12 -16.95 -7.21
CA ARG A 32 0.12 -18.42 -7.13
C ARG A 32 0.63 -18.94 -5.80
N LYS A 33 1.64 -18.29 -5.21
CA LYS A 33 2.18 -18.66 -3.90
C LYS A 33 1.13 -18.50 -2.80
N ILE A 34 0.37 -17.40 -2.81
CA ILE A 34 -0.70 -17.13 -1.85
C ILE A 34 -1.90 -18.07 -2.08
N GLU A 35 -2.27 -18.33 -3.34
CA GLU A 35 -3.36 -19.25 -3.69
C GLU A 35 -3.09 -20.68 -3.25
N ARG A 36 -1.82 -21.11 -3.21
CA ARG A 36 -1.40 -22.42 -2.73
C ARG A 36 -1.39 -22.56 -1.20
N LYS A 37 -1.37 -21.46 -0.44
CA LYS A 37 -1.51 -21.50 1.02
C LYS A 37 -2.96 -21.80 1.40
N ASN A 38 -3.14 -22.48 2.53
CA ASN A 38 -4.45 -22.73 3.11
C ASN A 38 -5.18 -21.40 3.36
N PRO A 39 -6.48 -21.27 3.03
CA PRO A 39 -7.24 -20.04 3.23
C PRO A 39 -7.23 -19.52 4.67
N ASP A 40 -7.20 -20.44 5.64
CA ASP A 40 -7.18 -20.14 7.08
C ASP A 40 -5.83 -19.62 7.58
N GLU A 41 -4.75 -19.88 6.85
CA GLU A 41 -3.39 -19.40 7.15
C GLU A 41 -3.07 -18.06 6.45
N ARG A 42 -3.99 -17.57 5.60
CA ARG A 42 -3.75 -16.33 4.86
C ARG A 42 -3.89 -15.13 5.76
N THR A 43 -2.87 -14.27 5.75
CA THR A 43 -2.94 -12.98 6.43
C THR A 43 -3.95 -12.06 5.75
N ASP A 44 -4.42 -11.04 6.48
CA ASP A 44 -5.35 -10.06 5.91
C ASP A 44 -4.73 -9.28 4.73
N ASP A 45 -3.42 -9.07 4.76
CA ASP A 45 -2.66 -8.49 3.64
C ASP A 45 -2.68 -9.40 2.41
N GLU A 46 -2.51 -10.71 2.58
CA GLU A 46 -2.58 -11.69 1.49
C GLU A 46 -3.97 -11.75 0.85
N LYS A 47 -5.03 -11.70 1.69
CA LYS A 47 -6.42 -11.63 1.22
C LYS A 47 -6.68 -10.32 0.47
N GLY A 48 -6.23 -9.19 1.02
CA GLY A 48 -6.34 -7.88 0.39
C GLY A 48 -5.60 -7.81 -0.94
N MET A 49 -4.38 -8.36 -1.00
CA MET A 49 -3.58 -8.42 -2.21
C MET A 49 -4.26 -9.27 -3.29
N LEU A 50 -4.81 -10.44 -2.95
CA LEU A 50 -5.61 -11.26 -3.86
C LEU A 50 -6.84 -10.52 -4.41
N ALA A 51 -7.54 -9.74 -3.58
CA ALA A 51 -8.65 -8.91 -4.03
C ALA A 51 -8.20 -7.85 -5.05
N CYS A 52 -7.01 -7.27 -4.85
CA CYS A 52 -6.43 -6.24 -5.73
C CYS A 52 -6.09 -6.74 -7.15
N TYR A 53 -5.85 -8.06 -7.32
CA TYR A 53 -5.68 -8.64 -8.67
C TYR A 53 -6.99 -8.65 -9.48
N LYS A 54 -8.13 -8.81 -8.81
CA LYS A 54 -9.45 -8.86 -9.45
C LYS A 54 -10.04 -7.45 -9.62
N HIS A 55 -9.95 -6.65 -8.57
CA HIS A 55 -10.44 -5.28 -8.54
C HIS A 55 -9.25 -4.36 -8.30
N PRO A 56 -8.84 -3.53 -9.28
CA PRO A 56 -7.78 -2.56 -9.04
C PRO A 56 -8.21 -1.65 -7.88
N ALA A 57 -7.36 -1.58 -6.86
CA ALA A 57 -7.64 -0.80 -5.67
C ALA A 57 -6.86 0.51 -5.74
N ASP A 58 -7.56 1.62 -5.66
CA ASP A 58 -6.96 2.95 -5.64
C ASP A 58 -7.31 3.61 -4.31
N TRP A 59 -6.32 3.70 -3.42
CA TRP A 59 -6.43 4.39 -2.13
C TRP A 59 -5.74 5.76 -2.16
N THR A 60 -5.29 6.19 -3.33
CA THR A 60 -4.51 7.41 -3.47
C THR A 60 -5.41 8.61 -3.22
N ASN A 61 -5.17 9.32 -2.12
CA ASN A 61 -5.95 10.50 -1.75
C ASN A 61 -5.03 11.70 -1.51
N LYS A 62 -5.23 12.78 -2.28
CA LYS A 62 -4.47 14.04 -2.10
C LYS A 62 -4.64 14.61 -0.68
N LYS A 63 -5.78 14.37 -0.04
CA LYS A 63 -6.04 14.81 1.35
C LYS A 63 -5.13 14.11 2.37
N SER A 64 -4.53 12.97 2.03
CA SER A 64 -3.56 12.30 2.91
C SER A 64 -2.27 13.09 3.11
N ILE A 65 -2.03 14.15 2.32
CA ILE A 65 -0.90 15.06 2.47
C ILE A 65 -1.17 16.12 3.55
N ASN A 66 -2.44 16.40 3.89
CA ASN A 66 -2.82 17.37 4.91
C ASN A 66 -2.06 17.23 6.24
N PRO A 67 -1.95 16.03 6.86
CA PRO A 67 -1.22 15.87 8.12
C PRO A 67 0.28 16.21 8.01
N ILE A 68 0.89 16.04 6.83
CA ILE A 68 2.27 16.44 6.58
C ILE A 68 2.38 17.97 6.55
N ILE A 69 1.44 18.63 5.84
CA ILE A 69 1.39 20.10 5.75
C ILE A 69 1.15 20.71 7.14
N GLU A 70 0.26 20.13 7.94
CA GLU A 70 -0.01 20.57 9.31
C GLU A 70 1.22 20.42 10.21
N CYS A 71 1.93 19.29 10.11
CA CYS A 71 3.19 19.07 10.83
C CYS A 71 4.23 20.15 10.50
N ILE A 72 4.46 20.42 9.21
CA ILE A 72 5.42 21.44 8.77
C ILE A 72 5.01 22.84 9.26
N LYS A 73 3.73 23.19 9.18
CA LYS A 73 3.23 24.48 9.69
C LYS A 73 3.43 24.63 11.20
N SER A 74 3.23 23.55 11.97
CA SER A 74 3.43 23.57 13.41
C SER A 74 4.90 23.72 13.83
N GLU A 75 5.85 23.27 12.99
CA GLU A 75 7.29 23.42 13.25
C GLU A 75 7.81 24.82 12.86
N ILE A 76 7.22 25.48 11.87
CA ILE A 76 7.65 26.81 11.40
C ILE A 76 7.09 27.95 12.26
N GLN A 77 5.99 27.73 12.98
CA GLN A 77 5.37 28.72 13.88
C GLN A 77 5.88 28.64 15.34
N GLY A 78 6.88 27.79 15.61
CA GLY A 78 7.54 27.64 16.91
C GLY A 78 8.73 28.57 17.10
#